data_AF-A0A504BG21-F1
#
_entry.id   AF-A0A504BG21-F1
#
_cell.length_a   1.000
_cell.length_b   1.000
_cell.length_c   1.000
_cell.angle_alpha   90.00
_cell.angle_beta   90.00
_cell.angle_gamma   90.00
#
_symmetry.space_group_name_H-M   'P 1'
#
loop_
_entity.id
_entity.type
_entity.pdbx_description
1 polymer ?
#
loop_
_entity_poly.entity_id
_entity_poly.type
_entity_poly.pdbx_seq_one_letter_code
_entity_poly.pdbx_strand_id
1 'polypeptide(L)'
;MVRLGTVIAIMMIFAAAGEASAQCVKQGDELCQNGQTYRCEKTGSELTPIFQNLPCAVNVPAQTLAGTWVGSGHQSPAGDAGADWSIAMTIRDDGASIDYPSLGCGGSLSQTSRDGTSAEFHESITYGQDKCIDGGDITVRFFKGNLSWTWVGQADGQPYNAVAVLKRK
;
A
#
# COMPACT_ATOMS: atom_id res chain seq x y z
N MET A 1 -30.65 55.15 -32.76
CA MET A 1 -32.06 54.77 -33.00
C MET A 1 -32.26 53.35 -32.52
N VAL A 2 -33.25 53.18 -31.64
CA VAL A 2 -33.62 51.94 -30.95
C VAL A 2 -34.24 50.93 -31.92
N ARG A 3 -33.95 49.64 -31.76
CA ARG A 3 -34.92 48.56 -31.98
C ARG A 3 -34.81 47.51 -30.89
N LEU A 4 -35.87 47.41 -30.09
CA LEU A 4 -36.22 46.30 -29.21
C LEU A 4 -36.55 45.06 -30.05
N GLY A 5 -36.27 43.88 -29.50
CA GLY A 5 -36.79 42.59 -29.96
C GLY A 5 -36.43 41.47 -28.98
N THR A 6 -37.32 41.20 -28.04
CA THR A 6 -37.24 40.10 -27.06
C THR A 6 -37.47 38.74 -27.74
N VAL A 7 -36.63 37.73 -27.48
CA VAL A 7 -37.00 36.30 -27.56
C VAL A 7 -36.25 35.50 -26.47
N ILE A 8 -37.02 34.71 -25.73
CA ILE A 8 -36.66 33.78 -24.66
C ILE A 8 -36.16 32.44 -25.25
N ALA A 9 -35.10 31.83 -24.69
CA ALA A 9 -34.88 30.37 -24.71
C ALA A 9 -33.85 30.01 -23.62
N ILE A 10 -34.29 29.58 -22.45
CA ILE A 10 -34.34 28.17 -22.00
C ILE A 10 -32.93 27.51 -21.89
N MET A 11 -32.45 27.45 -20.65
CA MET A 11 -31.97 26.25 -19.96
C MET A 11 -31.22 25.19 -20.80
N MET A 12 -29.91 25.04 -20.55
CA MET A 12 -29.18 23.79 -20.73
C MET A 12 -28.27 23.58 -19.51
N ILE A 13 -28.87 23.31 -18.35
CA ILE A 13 -28.19 22.58 -17.28
C ILE A 13 -28.46 21.11 -17.56
N PHE A 14 -27.75 20.46 -18.48
CA PHE A 14 -27.65 18.99 -18.52
C PHE A 14 -26.49 18.59 -19.43
N ALA A 15 -25.38 18.15 -18.83
CA ALA A 15 -24.53 17.09 -19.37
C ALA A 15 -23.43 16.69 -18.36
N ALA A 16 -23.81 16.26 -17.15
CA ALA A 16 -22.95 15.39 -16.35
C ALA A 16 -23.23 13.89 -16.66
N ALA A 17 -24.01 13.60 -17.70
CA ALA A 17 -24.32 12.23 -18.13
C ALA A 17 -23.39 11.74 -19.26
N GLY A 18 -22.57 12.62 -19.84
CA GLY A 18 -21.76 12.31 -21.03
C GLY A 18 -20.59 11.36 -20.78
N GLU A 19 -20.03 11.32 -19.57
CA GLU A 19 -18.87 10.46 -19.27
C GLU A 19 -19.26 9.05 -18.86
N ALA A 20 -20.48 8.85 -18.33
CA ALA A 20 -20.92 7.55 -17.82
C ALA A 20 -21.45 6.61 -18.93
N SER A 21 -22.14 7.14 -19.95
CA SER A 21 -22.64 6.33 -21.08
C SER A 21 -21.51 5.79 -21.96
N ALA A 22 -20.38 6.50 -22.07
CA ALA A 22 -19.22 6.10 -22.85
C ALA A 22 -18.48 4.86 -22.31
N GLN A 23 -18.79 4.41 -21.09
CA GLN A 23 -18.11 3.28 -20.45
C GLN A 23 -18.83 1.95 -20.66
N CYS A 24 -20.09 1.96 -21.07
CA CYS A 24 -20.84 0.75 -21.36
C CYS A 24 -20.52 0.24 -22.76
N VAL A 25 -19.80 -0.89 -22.83
CA VAL A 25 -19.42 -1.53 -24.10
C VAL A 25 -20.45 -2.60 -24.50
N LYS A 26 -21.01 -3.32 -23.53
CA LYS A 26 -21.98 -4.39 -23.77
C LYS A 26 -23.07 -4.44 -22.70
N GLN A 27 -24.29 -4.82 -23.11
CA GLN A 27 -25.38 -5.05 -22.17
C GLN A 27 -25.05 -6.21 -21.22
N GLY A 28 -25.27 -5.97 -19.93
CA GLY A 28 -24.95 -6.89 -18.84
C GLY A 28 -23.57 -6.70 -18.23
N ASP A 29 -22.72 -5.84 -18.82
CA ASP A 29 -21.43 -5.47 -18.21
C ASP A 29 -21.66 -4.73 -16.88
N GLU A 30 -20.74 -4.91 -15.94
CA GLU A 30 -20.76 -4.20 -14.66
C GLU A 30 -19.60 -3.20 -14.61
N LEU A 31 -19.90 -2.01 -14.10
CA LEU A 31 -18.96 -0.92 -13.90
C LEU A 31 -18.90 -0.59 -12.41
N CYS A 32 -17.71 -0.31 -11.91
CA CYS A 32 -17.51 0.19 -10.56
C CYS A 32 -17.20 1.69 -10.62
N GLN A 33 -18.12 2.51 -10.12
CA GLN A 33 -17.93 3.95 -10.04
C GLN A 33 -18.19 4.40 -8.61
N ASN A 34 -17.25 5.13 -8.00
CA ASN A 34 -17.36 5.65 -6.64
C ASN A 34 -17.72 4.57 -5.58
N GLY A 35 -17.22 3.35 -5.75
CA GLY A 35 -17.48 2.23 -4.82
C GLY A 35 -18.87 1.59 -4.98
N GLN A 36 -19.60 1.91 -6.05
CA GLN A 36 -20.91 1.34 -6.34
C GLN A 36 -20.92 0.63 -7.70
N THR A 37 -21.69 -0.45 -7.78
CA THR A 37 -21.92 -1.24 -8.99
C THR A 37 -22.99 -0.57 -9.84
N TYR A 38 -22.69 -0.41 -11.12
CA TYR A 38 -23.61 -0.04 -12.18
C TYR A 38 -23.66 -1.19 -13.18
N ARG A 39 -24.85 -1.54 -13.68
CA ARG A 39 -25.03 -2.55 -14.72
C ARG A 39 -25.42 -1.85 -16.02
N CYS A 40 -24.72 -2.14 -17.09
CA CYS A 40 -25.00 -1.61 -18.41
C CYS A 40 -26.28 -2.25 -18.95
N GLU A 41 -27.35 -1.46 -19.03
CA GLU A 41 -28.65 -1.91 -19.52
C GLU A 41 -29.11 -1.06 -20.69
N LYS A 42 -29.97 -1.66 -21.53
CA LYS A 42 -30.54 -0.96 -22.67
C LYS A 42 -31.69 -0.08 -22.21
N THR A 43 -31.53 1.22 -22.33
CA THR A 43 -32.56 2.23 -22.06
C THR A 43 -32.94 2.90 -23.38
N GLY A 44 -33.90 2.31 -24.09
CA GLY A 44 -34.26 2.75 -25.44
C GLY A 44 -33.22 2.32 -26.49
N SER A 45 -32.67 3.29 -27.23
CA SER A 45 -31.60 3.06 -28.21
C SER A 45 -30.19 3.16 -27.62
N GLU A 46 -30.07 3.58 -26.36
CA GLU A 46 -28.79 3.81 -25.69
C GLU A 46 -28.48 2.70 -24.69
N LEU A 47 -27.19 2.44 -24.50
CA LEU A 47 -26.69 1.58 -23.44
C LEU A 47 -26.22 2.48 -22.30
N THR A 48 -26.85 2.36 -21.12
CA THR A 48 -26.58 3.24 -19.99
C THR A 48 -26.24 2.45 -18.73
N PRO A 49 -25.36 2.99 -17.87
CA PRO A 49 -25.07 2.38 -16.58
C PRO A 49 -26.21 2.63 -15.59
N ILE A 50 -26.87 1.56 -15.16
CA ILE A 50 -27.94 1.61 -14.16
C ILE A 50 -27.39 1.25 -12.79
N PHE A 51 -27.55 2.16 -11.83
CA PHE A 51 -27.14 1.98 -10.45
C PHE A 51 -27.82 0.75 -9.82
N GLN A 52 -27.03 -0.17 -9.26
CA GLN A 52 -27.54 -1.43 -8.69
C GLN A 52 -27.74 -1.37 -7.18
N ASN A 53 -27.40 -0.27 -6.51
CA ASN A 53 -27.40 -0.16 -5.05
C ASN A 53 -26.62 -1.30 -4.35
N LEU A 54 -25.54 -1.73 -5.00
CA LEU A 54 -24.63 -2.76 -4.52
C LEU A 54 -23.24 -2.13 -4.49
N PRO A 55 -22.47 -2.28 -3.39
CA PRO A 55 -21.08 -1.89 -3.40
C PRO A 55 -20.33 -2.77 -4.39
N CYS A 56 -19.54 -2.15 -5.28
CA CYS A 56 -18.64 -2.96 -6.10
C CYS A 56 -17.50 -3.46 -5.23
N ALA A 57 -17.17 -4.74 -5.38
CA ALA A 57 -15.89 -5.26 -4.93
C ALA A 57 -14.81 -4.72 -5.89
N VAL A 58 -14.37 -3.48 -5.67
CA VAL A 58 -13.06 -3.09 -6.17
C VAL A 58 -12.08 -4.04 -5.49
N ASN A 59 -11.40 -4.87 -6.28
CA ASN A 59 -10.12 -5.45 -5.89
C ASN A 59 -9.13 -4.29 -5.72
N VAL A 60 -9.34 -3.43 -4.72
CA VAL A 60 -8.24 -2.70 -4.11
C VAL A 60 -7.40 -3.82 -3.52
N PRO A 61 -6.15 -4.01 -4.00
CA PRO A 61 -5.27 -4.98 -3.36
C PRO A 61 -5.34 -4.68 -1.87
N ALA A 62 -5.75 -5.68 -1.08
CA ALA A 62 -5.80 -5.54 0.37
C ALA A 62 -4.46 -4.91 0.78
N GLN A 63 -4.49 -3.86 1.60
CA GLN A 63 -3.27 -3.20 2.08
C GLN A 63 -2.54 -4.18 2.98
N THR A 64 -1.80 -5.08 2.34
CA THR A 64 -1.24 -6.24 2.99
C THR A 64 0.20 -5.96 3.33
N LEU A 65 0.57 -6.34 4.55
CA LEU A 65 1.96 -6.41 4.96
C LEU A 65 2.73 -7.46 4.15
N ALA A 66 2.03 -8.49 3.64
CA ALA A 66 2.65 -9.55 2.86
C ALA A 66 3.32 -8.99 1.58
N GLY A 67 4.51 -9.51 1.28
CA GLY A 67 5.34 -9.10 0.15
C GLY A 67 6.79 -8.85 0.55
N THR A 68 7.58 -8.45 -0.44
CA THR A 68 8.98 -8.06 -0.26
C THR A 68 9.10 -6.55 -0.25
N TRP A 69 9.82 -6.04 0.73
CA TRP A 69 9.98 -4.64 1.05
C TRP A 69 11.46 -4.29 1.16
N VAL A 70 11.87 -3.24 0.45
CA VAL A 70 13.27 -2.84 0.35
C VAL A 70 13.45 -1.37 0.70
N GLY A 71 14.58 -1.03 1.29
CA GLY A 71 14.92 0.34 1.65
C GLY A 71 16.29 0.44 2.30
N SER A 72 16.60 1.61 2.84
CA SER A 72 17.82 1.85 3.62
C SER A 72 17.42 2.17 5.06
N GLY A 73 18.03 1.45 6.00
CA GLY A 73 17.94 1.72 7.42
C GLY A 73 19.00 2.72 7.84
N HIS A 74 18.65 3.54 8.84
CA HIS A 74 19.58 4.41 9.55
C HIS A 74 19.61 3.99 11.01
N GLN A 75 20.78 3.59 11.50
CA GLN A 75 21.02 3.12 12.86
C GLN A 75 21.66 4.23 13.70
N SER A 76 21.25 4.31 14.96
CA SER A 76 21.88 5.14 15.98
C SER A 76 21.99 4.36 17.28
N PRO A 77 23.17 4.33 17.92
CA PRO A 77 24.44 4.85 17.40
C PRO A 77 24.94 4.06 16.17
N ALA A 78 25.85 4.65 15.40
CA ALA A 78 26.47 3.97 14.27
C ALA A 78 27.28 2.75 14.75
N GLY A 79 27.22 1.66 13.99
CA GLY A 79 28.10 0.50 14.20
C GLY A 79 29.38 0.60 13.36
N ASP A 80 30.20 -0.45 13.39
CA ASP A 80 31.49 -0.50 12.67
C ASP A 80 31.35 -0.34 11.15
N ALA A 81 30.23 -0.82 10.59
CA ALA A 81 29.92 -0.69 9.17
C ALA A 81 29.29 0.68 8.80
N GLY A 82 29.15 1.59 9.76
CA GLY A 82 28.49 2.88 9.60
C GLY A 82 27.06 2.91 10.13
N ALA A 83 26.37 4.02 9.85
CA ALA A 83 24.99 4.24 10.28
C ALA A 83 23.96 3.72 9.28
N ASP A 84 24.31 3.61 7.99
CA ASP A 84 23.35 3.36 6.91
C ASP A 84 23.61 2.01 6.22
N TRP A 85 22.56 1.24 6.01
CA TRP A 85 22.63 -0.09 5.38
C TRP A 85 21.33 -0.46 4.67
N SER A 86 21.41 -1.35 3.68
CA SER A 86 20.26 -1.78 2.88
C SER A 86 19.46 -2.87 3.60
N ILE A 87 18.13 -2.83 3.45
CA ILE A 87 17.17 -3.79 4.01
C ILE A 87 16.41 -4.46 2.88
N ALA A 88 16.24 -5.78 2.96
CA ALA A 88 15.25 -6.52 2.20
C ALA A 88 14.46 -7.42 3.15
N MET A 89 13.22 -7.04 3.46
CA MET A 89 12.33 -7.79 4.34
C MET A 89 11.26 -8.50 3.50
N THR A 90 11.02 -9.77 3.76
CA THR A 90 9.92 -10.53 3.15
C THR A 90 8.95 -10.98 4.23
N ILE A 91 7.67 -10.63 4.08
CA ILE A 91 6.58 -11.03 4.98
C ILE A 91 5.66 -11.95 4.19
N ARG A 92 5.40 -13.15 4.72
CA ARG A 92 4.45 -14.13 4.19
C ARG A 92 3.43 -14.49 5.28
N ASP A 93 2.41 -15.25 4.91
CA ASP A 93 1.39 -15.71 5.87
C ASP A 93 1.95 -16.73 6.88
N ASP A 94 2.99 -17.48 6.47
CA ASP A 94 3.60 -18.56 7.25
C ASP A 94 4.94 -18.18 7.89
N GLY A 95 5.41 -16.95 7.70
CA GLY A 95 6.67 -16.50 8.29
C GLY A 95 7.22 -15.22 7.65
N ALA A 96 8.30 -14.71 8.23
CA ALA A 96 9.01 -13.56 7.70
C ALA A 96 10.53 -13.78 7.75
N SER A 97 11.24 -13.10 6.86
CA SER A 97 12.71 -13.09 6.81
C SER A 97 13.21 -11.69 6.51
N ILE A 98 14.45 -11.43 6.87
CA ILE A 98 15.10 -10.16 6.61
C ILE A 98 16.55 -10.39 6.20
N ASP A 99 16.96 -9.68 5.15
CA ASP A 99 18.34 -9.63 4.70
C ASP A 99 18.84 -8.20 4.87
N TYR A 100 20.12 -8.06 5.21
CA TYR A 100 20.86 -6.80 5.21
C TYR A 100 21.98 -6.87 4.17
N PRO A 101 21.68 -6.75 2.85
CA PRO A 101 22.63 -7.09 1.79
C PRO A 101 23.98 -6.35 1.84
N SER A 102 23.97 -5.06 2.18
CA SER A 102 25.18 -4.25 2.29
C SER A 102 26.09 -4.67 3.44
N LEU A 103 25.55 -5.34 4.46
CA LEU A 103 26.30 -5.92 5.58
C LEU A 103 26.68 -7.39 5.30
N GLY A 104 25.88 -8.08 4.48
CA GLY A 104 26.09 -9.50 4.17
C GLY A 104 25.73 -10.40 5.35
N CYS A 105 24.64 -10.06 6.05
CA CYS A 105 24.02 -10.85 7.11
C CYS A 105 22.49 -10.86 6.91
N GLY A 106 21.78 -11.70 7.65
CA GLY A 106 20.33 -11.82 7.58
C GLY A 106 19.78 -12.96 8.43
N GLY A 107 18.47 -13.06 8.49
CA GLY A 107 17.80 -13.88 9.49
C GLY A 107 16.34 -14.19 9.24
N SER A 108 15.77 -14.98 10.15
CA SER A 108 14.35 -15.26 10.25
C SER A 108 13.68 -14.31 11.23
N LEU A 109 12.42 -14.00 11.00
CA LEU A 109 11.61 -13.14 11.86
C LEU A 109 10.45 -13.93 12.45
N SER A 110 10.44 -14.07 13.77
CA SER A 110 9.35 -14.70 14.51
C SER A 110 8.30 -13.65 14.85
N GLN A 111 7.10 -13.77 14.27
CA GLN A 111 6.04 -12.80 14.52
C GLN A 111 5.53 -12.90 15.96
N THR A 112 5.53 -11.77 16.67
CA THR A 112 5.03 -11.65 18.04
C THR A 112 3.64 -11.03 18.10
N SER A 113 3.32 -10.13 17.17
CA SER A 113 1.97 -9.54 17.03
C SER A 113 1.66 -9.14 15.59
N ARG A 114 0.36 -9.06 15.25
CA ARG A 114 -0.10 -8.61 13.93
C ARG A 114 -1.53 -8.04 14.01
N ASP A 115 -1.75 -6.94 13.29
CA ASP A 115 -3.06 -6.44 12.90
C ASP A 115 -3.12 -6.19 11.37
N GLY A 116 -4.20 -5.55 10.88
CA GLY A 116 -4.39 -5.31 9.45
C GLY A 116 -3.38 -4.37 8.80
N THR A 117 -2.66 -3.55 9.58
CA THR A 117 -1.71 -2.54 9.09
C THR A 117 -0.38 -2.55 9.82
N SER A 118 -0.21 -3.34 10.89
CA SER A 118 1.02 -3.41 11.66
C SER A 118 1.39 -4.84 12.05
N ALA A 119 2.68 -5.07 12.29
CA ALA A 119 3.18 -6.32 12.83
C ALA A 119 4.46 -6.08 13.63
N GLU A 120 4.70 -6.95 14.60
CA GLU A 120 5.92 -6.99 15.40
C GLU A 120 6.59 -8.34 15.21
N PHE A 121 7.92 -8.32 15.20
CA PHE A 121 8.74 -9.50 15.00
C PHE A 121 9.93 -9.50 15.95
N HIS A 122 10.29 -10.67 16.43
CA HIS A 122 11.58 -10.93 17.05
C HIS A 122 12.54 -11.51 16.00
N GLU A 123 13.70 -10.90 15.85
CA GLU A 123 14.72 -11.31 14.88
C GLU A 123 15.60 -12.44 15.40
N SER A 124 16.03 -13.31 14.50
CA SER A 124 17.12 -14.24 14.74
C SER A 124 18.04 -14.29 13.50
N ILE A 125 19.27 -13.80 13.64
CA ILE A 125 20.30 -13.75 12.60
C ILE A 125 20.80 -15.17 12.34
N THR A 126 20.52 -15.69 11.16
CA THR A 126 20.85 -17.07 10.77
C THR A 126 22.13 -17.16 9.95
N TYR A 127 22.64 -16.05 9.41
CA TYR A 127 23.96 -15.96 8.79
C TYR A 127 24.59 -14.57 8.95
N GLY A 128 25.93 -14.50 8.96
CA GLY A 128 26.67 -13.25 9.12
C GLY A 128 26.61 -12.69 10.55
N GLN A 129 26.54 -13.56 11.56
CA GLN A 129 26.45 -13.21 12.98
C GLN A 129 27.64 -12.40 13.49
N ASP A 130 28.78 -12.47 12.81
CA ASP A 130 29.96 -11.65 13.07
C ASP A 130 29.80 -10.19 12.66
N LYS A 131 28.73 -9.85 11.92
CA LYS A 131 28.53 -8.53 11.32
C LYS A 131 27.31 -7.78 11.84
N CYS A 132 26.36 -8.49 12.46
CA CYS A 132 25.05 -7.96 12.79
C CYS A 132 24.66 -8.31 14.21
N ILE A 133 23.98 -7.36 14.85
CA ILE A 133 23.42 -7.55 16.18
C ILE A 133 22.25 -8.54 16.07
N ASP A 134 22.24 -9.56 16.91
CA ASP A 134 21.20 -10.59 16.93
C ASP A 134 20.15 -10.31 18.02
N GLY A 135 18.93 -10.80 17.81
CA GLY A 135 17.86 -10.77 18.81
C GLY A 135 17.12 -9.43 18.96
N GLY A 136 17.16 -8.57 17.94
CA GLY A 136 16.40 -7.32 17.96
C GLY A 136 14.91 -7.47 17.69
N ASP A 137 14.12 -6.50 18.14
CA ASP A 137 12.69 -6.44 17.89
C ASP A 137 12.37 -5.43 16.78
N ILE A 138 11.56 -5.87 15.82
CA ILE A 138 11.14 -5.08 14.67
C ILE A 138 9.66 -4.73 14.79
N THR A 139 9.31 -3.47 14.50
CA THR A 139 7.92 -3.05 14.30
C THR A 139 7.76 -2.51 12.89
N VAL A 140 6.70 -2.95 12.20
CA VAL A 140 6.32 -2.42 10.88
C VAL A 140 4.92 -1.83 10.91
N ARG A 141 4.71 -0.74 10.18
CA ARG A 141 3.39 -0.14 9.94
C ARG A 141 3.23 0.22 8.46
N PHE A 142 2.18 -0.28 7.84
CA PHE A 142 1.78 0.07 6.50
C PHE A 142 1.17 1.47 6.49
N PHE A 143 1.73 2.36 5.67
CA PHE A 143 1.21 3.71 5.48
C PHE A 143 1.45 4.19 4.05
N LYS A 144 0.37 4.56 3.36
CA LYS A 144 0.40 5.12 1.99
C LYS A 144 1.28 4.32 1.01
N GLY A 145 1.20 2.99 1.06
CA GLY A 145 1.93 2.11 0.13
C GLY A 145 3.37 1.77 0.55
N ASN A 146 3.83 2.22 1.71
CA ASN A 146 5.16 1.96 2.26
C ASN A 146 5.06 1.27 3.62
N LEU A 147 6.14 0.63 4.06
CA LEU A 147 6.30 0.22 5.45
C LEU A 147 7.19 1.21 6.19
N SER A 148 6.63 1.86 7.22
CA SER A 148 7.46 2.37 8.31
C SER A 148 8.04 1.17 9.04
N TRP A 149 9.35 1.15 9.23
CA TRP A 149 10.07 0.05 9.85
C TRP A 149 10.96 0.62 10.96
N THR A 150 10.94 -0.01 12.13
CA THR A 150 11.81 0.30 13.25
C THR A 150 12.40 -0.98 13.80
N TRP A 151 13.63 -0.91 14.28
CA TRP A 151 14.30 -2.00 15.00
C TRP A 151 14.93 -1.45 16.27
N VAL A 152 14.87 -2.24 17.33
CA VAL A 152 15.52 -1.97 18.60
C VAL A 152 16.27 -3.21 19.07
N GLY A 153 17.46 -3.03 19.61
CA GLY A 153 18.26 -4.14 20.11
C GLY A 153 19.44 -3.64 20.93
N GLN A 154 20.30 -4.57 21.34
CA GLN A 154 21.43 -4.27 22.22
C GLN A 154 22.63 -5.15 21.86
N ALA A 155 23.83 -4.56 21.90
CA ALA A 155 25.10 -5.29 21.84
C ALA A 155 26.05 -4.74 22.90
N ASP A 156 26.77 -5.61 23.60
CA ASP A 156 27.76 -5.24 24.63
C ASP A 156 27.24 -4.26 25.71
N GLY A 157 25.97 -4.39 26.08
CA GLY A 157 25.32 -3.50 27.06
C GLY A 157 24.91 -2.13 26.51
N GLN A 158 25.12 -1.87 25.22
CA GLN A 158 24.78 -0.63 24.55
C GLN A 158 23.51 -0.80 23.69
N PRO A 159 22.48 0.06 23.86
CA PRO A 159 21.28 0.02 23.04
C PRO A 159 21.52 0.61 21.66
N TYR A 160 20.84 0.05 20.67
CA TYR A 160 20.81 0.50 19.29
C TYR A 160 19.37 0.59 18.81
N ASN A 161 19.09 1.61 18.00
CA ASN A 161 17.83 1.75 17.30
C ASN A 161 18.07 2.00 15.81
N ALA A 162 17.22 1.46 14.95
CA ALA A 162 17.25 1.74 13.53
C ALA A 162 15.86 2.06 13.00
N VAL A 163 15.81 2.92 11.99
CA VAL A 163 14.56 3.34 11.34
C VAL A 163 14.70 3.28 9.83
N ALA A 164 13.62 2.93 9.14
CA ALA A 164 13.58 2.91 7.68
C ALA A 164 12.16 3.19 7.15
N VAL A 165 12.09 3.63 5.89
CA VAL A 165 10.89 3.54 5.08
C VAL A 165 11.16 2.54 3.96
N LEU A 166 10.45 1.42 3.98
CA LEU A 166 10.59 0.36 2.98
C LEU A 166 9.51 0.49 1.91
N LYS A 167 9.92 0.31 0.66
CA LYS A 167 9.06 0.31 -0.51
C LYS A 167 8.87 -1.11 -1.01
N ARG A 168 7.72 -1.38 -1.61
CA ARG A 168 7.45 -2.67 -2.23
C ARG A 168 8.43 -2.88 -3.39
N LYS A 169 9.05 -4.06 -3.45
CA LYS A 169 9.94 -4.49 -4.54
C LYS A 169 9.14 -4.81 -5.81
#